data_AF-A0A645D1N0-F1
#
_entry.id   AF-A0A645D1N0-F1
#
_cell.length_a   1.000
_cell.length_b   1.000
_cell.length_c   1.000
_cell.angle_alpha   90.00
_cell.angle_beta   90.00
_cell.angle_gamma   90.00
#
_symmetry.space_group_name_H-M   'P 1'
#
loop_
_entity.id
_entity.type
_entity.pdbx_description
1 polymer ?
#
loop_
_entity_poly.entity_id
_entity_poly.type
_entity_poly.pdbx_seq_one_letter_code
_entity_poly.pdbx_strand_id
1 'polypeptide(L)' 'MFGRNYGAAVMTAGNCGWGCGSGPNAVANEKAVMDQYGWHNVAWVLYPSFAVIIDDIFNPIFLSLYGSFLVR' A
#
# COMPACT_ATOMS: atom_id res chain seq x y z
N MET A 1 -3.21 -5.50 -16.05
CA MET A 1 -1.82 -5.48 -15.53
C MET A 1 -1.70 -6.11 -14.14
N PHE A 2 -2.77 -6.14 -13.34
CA PHE A 2 -2.87 -7.02 -12.17
C PHE A 2 -4.07 -7.94 -12.39
N GLY A 3 -3.84 -9.23 -12.60
CA GLY A 3 -4.91 -10.17 -12.94
C GLY A 3 -4.61 -11.56 -12.41
N ARG A 4 -5.70 -12.29 -12.05
CA ARG A 4 -5.96 -13.73 -11.77
C ARG A 4 -4.89 -14.62 -11.11
N ASN A 5 -3.69 -14.14 -10.91
CA ASN A 5 -2.56 -14.84 -10.33
C ASN A 5 -2.46 -14.51 -8.85
N TYR A 6 -1.84 -15.41 -8.11
CA TYR A 6 -1.68 -15.29 -6.66
C TYR A 6 -1.08 -13.93 -6.22
N GLY A 7 -0.06 -13.43 -6.93
CA GLY A 7 0.51 -12.12 -6.63
C GLY A 7 -0.48 -10.95 -6.73
N ALA A 8 -1.45 -11.01 -7.65
CA ALA A 8 -2.50 -9.99 -7.74
C ALA A 8 -3.52 -10.11 -6.58
N ALA A 9 -3.78 -11.33 -6.10
CA ALA A 9 -4.60 -11.55 -4.92
C ALA A 9 -3.92 -11.00 -3.65
N VAL A 10 -2.61 -11.22 -3.49
CA VAL A 10 -1.82 -10.64 -2.38
C VAL A 10 -1.85 -9.12 -2.42
N MET A 11 -1.59 -8.50 -3.57
CA MET A 11 -1.67 -7.03 -3.72
C MET A 11 -3.08 -6.48 -3.45
N THR A 12 -4.13 -7.23 -3.80
CA THR A 12 -5.51 -6.83 -3.49
C THR A 12 -5.77 -6.91 -1.98
N ALA A 13 -5.25 -7.93 -1.30
CA ALA A 13 -5.34 -8.04 0.16
C ALA A 13 -4.59 -6.88 0.85
N GLY A 14 -3.40 -6.53 0.34
CA GLY A 14 -2.67 -5.34 0.74
C GLY A 14 -3.48 -4.06 0.57
N ASN A 15 -4.20 -3.91 -0.55
CA ASN A 15 -5.07 -2.76 -0.80
C ASN A 15 -6.27 -2.69 0.14
N CYS A 16 -6.92 -3.82 0.41
CA CYS A 16 -7.97 -3.88 1.42
C CYS A 16 -7.42 -3.54 2.83
N GLY A 17 -6.19 -3.98 3.14
CA GLY A 17 -5.52 -3.68 4.41
C GLY A 17 -5.17 -2.20 4.54
N TRP A 18 -4.65 -1.61 3.46
CA TRP A 18 -4.34 -0.19 3.39
C TRP A 18 -5.60 0.66 3.59
N GLY A 19 -6.70 0.32 2.93
CA GLY A 19 -7.98 1.04 3.06
C GLY A 19 -8.59 0.99 4.47
N CYS A 20 -8.19 0.03 5.31
CA CYS A 20 -8.62 -0.06 6.70
C CYS A 20 -7.68 0.68 7.67
N GLY A 21 -6.61 1.32 7.18
CA GLY A 21 -5.74 2.21 7.96
C GLY A 21 -4.63 2.85 7.12
N SER A 22 -3.38 2.43 7.29
CA SER A 22 -2.19 2.99 6.61
C SER A 22 -1.22 1.90 6.13
N GLY A 23 -0.08 2.28 5.56
CA GLY A 23 0.99 1.37 5.11
C GLY A 23 1.27 0.12 5.98
N PRO A 24 1.40 0.20 7.32
CA PRO A 24 1.59 -0.97 8.18
C PRO A 24 0.45 -1.99 8.13
N ASN A 25 -0.80 -1.55 7.92
CA ASN A 25 -1.94 -2.47 7.76
C ASN A 25 -1.91 -3.16 6.40
N ALA A 26 -1.44 -2.48 5.35
CA ALA A 26 -1.20 -3.11 4.06
C ALA A 26 -0.20 -4.27 4.19
N VAL A 27 0.92 -4.01 4.86
CA VAL A 27 1.96 -5.00 5.14
C VAL A 27 1.42 -6.17 5.97
N ALA A 28 0.66 -5.88 7.02
CA ALA A 28 0.06 -6.92 7.85
C ALA A 28 -0.91 -7.81 7.07
N ASN A 29 -1.74 -7.23 6.20
CA ASN A 29 -2.73 -7.98 5.43
C ASN A 29 -2.10 -8.81 4.30
N GLU A 30 -1.11 -8.27 3.59
CA GLU A 30 -0.34 -9.05 2.63
C GLU A 30 0.37 -10.22 3.30
N LYS A 31 0.99 -9.96 4.46
CA LYS A 31 1.69 -11.00 5.21
C LYS A 31 0.74 -12.08 5.70
N ALA A 32 -0.44 -11.72 6.19
CA ALA A 32 -1.46 -12.69 6.61
C ALA A 32 -1.88 -13.63 5.46
N VAL A 33 -2.04 -13.10 4.24
CA VAL A 33 -2.34 -13.93 3.06
C VAL A 33 -1.14 -14.78 2.66
N MET A 34 0.07 -14.21 2.66
CA MET A 34 1.29 -14.94 2.31
C MET A 34 1.65 -16.05 3.29
N ASP A 35 1.37 -15.86 4.58
CA ASP A 35 1.59 -16.87 5.61
C ASP A 35 0.63 -18.06 5.46
N GLN A 36 -0.57 -17.86 4.91
CA GLN A 36 -1.55 -18.94 4.68
C GLN A 36 -1.40 -19.64 3.32
N TYR A 37 -1.16 -18.89 2.25
CA TYR A 37 -1.24 -19.41 0.88
C TYR A 37 0.12 -19.47 0.15
N GLY A 38 1.20 -19.05 0.82
CA GLY A 38 2.58 -19.12 0.31
C GLY A 38 3.17 -17.75 -0.01
N TRP A 39 4.50 -17.68 -0.07
CA TRP A 39 5.20 -16.40 -0.24
C TRP A 39 5.19 -15.89 -1.68
N HIS A 40 5.09 -14.57 -1.88
CA HIS A 40 5.21 -13.94 -3.20
C HIS A 40 6.06 -12.67 -3.16
N ASN A 41 7.34 -12.81 -3.52
CA ASN A 41 8.36 -11.75 -3.39
C ASN A 41 8.01 -10.44 -4.10
N VAL A 42 7.43 -10.51 -5.30
CA VAL A 42 7.09 -9.30 -6.07
C VAL A 42 5.98 -8.50 -5.39
N ALA A 43 4.98 -9.18 -4.82
CA ALA A 43 3.87 -8.50 -4.16
C ALA A 43 4.36 -7.84 -2.86
N TRP A 44 5.13 -8.59 -2.08
CA TRP A 44 5.71 -8.13 -0.81
C TRP A 44 6.65 -6.93 -0.93
N VAL A 45 7.38 -6.79 -2.03
CA VAL A 45 8.26 -5.63 -2.22
C VAL A 45 7.51 -4.47 -2.86
N LEU A 46 6.69 -4.74 -3.89
CA LEU A 46 6.06 -3.70 -4.69
C LEU A 46 4.99 -2.94 -3.91
N TYR A 47 4.11 -3.66 -3.21
CA TYR A 47 2.92 -3.04 -2.62
C TYR A 47 3.24 -2.20 -1.37
N PRO A 48 4.08 -2.65 -0.42
CA PRO A 48 4.49 -1.80 0.70
C PRO A 48 5.27 -0.57 0.26
N SER A 49 6.14 -0.72 -0.76
CA SER A 49 6.88 0.41 -1.33
C SER A 49 5.93 1.43 -1.95
N PHE A 50 4.91 0.96 -2.68
CA PHE A 50 3.87 1.84 -3.23
C PHE A 50 3.09 2.57 -2.14
N ALA A 51 2.70 1.88 -1.07
CA ALA A 51 1.98 2.49 0.05
C ALA A 51 2.79 3.62 0.71
N VAL A 52 4.08 3.41 0.97
CA VAL A 52 4.98 4.43 1.55
C VAL A 52 5.13 5.65 0.63
N ILE A 53 5.27 5.45 -0.69
CA ILE A 53 5.42 6.57 -1.63
C ILE A 53 4.16 7.45 -1.63
N ILE A 54 2.97 6.87 -1.57
CA ILE A 54 1.73 7.66 -1.60
C ILE A 54 1.46 8.32 -0.25
N ASP A 55 1.50 7.56 0.85
CA ASP A 55 1.11 8.08 2.18
C ASP A 55 2.19 8.95 2.83
N ASP A 56 3.47 8.60 2.73
CA ASP A 56 4.52 9.28 3.49
C ASP A 56 5.23 10.37 2.67
N ILE A 57 5.19 10.29 1.34
CA ILE A 57 5.82 11.28 0.46
C ILE A 57 4.78 12.17 -0.20
N PHE A 58 3.83 11.59 -0.95
CA PHE A 58 2.93 12.40 -1.76
C PHE A 58 1.93 13.19 -0.92
N ASN A 59 1.31 12.55 0.07
CA ASN A 59 0.30 13.19 0.92
C ASN A 59 0.84 14.41 1.71
N PRO A 60 1.98 14.34 2.43
CA PRO A 60 2.52 15.50 3.16
C PRO A 60 3.00 16.61 2.24
N ILE A 61 3.58 16.29 1.08
CA ILE A 61 3.99 17.29 0.09
C ILE A 61 2.77 18.03 -0.44
N PHE A 62 1.72 17.29 -0.81
CA PHE A 62 0.49 17.87 -1.32
C PHE A 62 -0.18 18.76 -0.26
N LEU A 63 -0.31 18.27 0.98
CA LEU A 63 -0.86 19.04 2.10
C LEU A 63 -0.03 20.28 2.40
N SER A 64 1.29 20.18 2.35
CA SER A 64 2.19 21.31 2.60
C SER A 64 2.05 22.39 1.52
N LEU A 65 1.97 21.99 0.24
CA LEU A 65 1.79 22.93 -0.88
C LEU A 65 0.40 23.58 -0.87
N TYR A 66 -0.66 22.78 -0.71
CA TYR A 66 -2.03 23.30 -0.66
C TYR A 66 -2.30 24.11 0.60
N GLY A 67 -1.84 23.65 1.76
CA GLY A 67 -1.93 24.40 3.01
C GLY A 67 -1.23 25.75 2.93
N SER A 68 -0.02 25.79 2.35
CA SER A 68 0.70 27.05 2.13
C SER A 68 0.01 27.98 1.14
N PHE A 69 -0.71 27.45 0.15
CA PHE A 69 -1.48 28.23 -0.81
C PHE A 69 -2.81 28.75 -0.24
N LEU A 70 -3.50 27.98 0.60
CA LEU A 70 -4.82 28.31 1.17
C LEU A 70 -4.75 29.20 2.42
N VAL A 71 -3.66 29.14 3.18
CA VAL A 71 -3.46 29.94 4.42
C VAL A 71 -2.85 31.33 4.10
N ARG A 72 -2.38 31.53 2.88
CA ARG A 72 -1.94 32.84 2.36
C ARG A 72 -3.10 33.61 1.74
#